data_AF-A0A258EN95-F1
#
_entry.id   AF-A0A258EN95-F1
#
_cell.length_a   1.000
_cell.length_b   1.000
_cell.length_c   1.000
_cell.angle_alpha   90.00
_cell.angle_beta   90.00
_cell.angle_gamma   90.00
#
_symmetry.space_group_name_H-M   'P 1'
#
loop_
_entity.id
_entity.type
_entity.pdbx_description
1 polymer ?
#
loop_
_entity_poly.entity_id
_entity_poly.type
_entity_poly.pdbx_seq_one_letter_code
_entity_poly.pdbx_strand_id
1 'polypeptide(L)'
;MNNTTLPILARLSSLQADIRVLPGGARVIAEAHDRNPVARLLRAANETMLARSLEFVSSAGPALTLDVAGRRLLRLTASHGLAGAESCLGSEVLEDEQKDDLIKLLQALAVPGKELRVISGPIGRGGAEVSVGLPVALLADLLLIDLNDVGAEEPEHEAGDVASPAPDRAAIRFSGRSIADFATGIGPVLVAWLSRGGQDDGRSEGPEEMVSHLRDFLDDEHAAVIGQLDLMSAQEGDPVCLMLGVTLIDGHSLVCARLHGTVLLGVIEGGGSQAALSAWRGLMA
;
A
#
# COMPACT_ATOMS: atom_id res chain seq x y z
N MET A 1 5.61 20.60 -22.78
CA MET A 1 5.77 21.26 -21.47
C MET A 1 6.05 20.17 -20.44
N ASN A 2 5.90 20.40 -19.13
CA ASN A 2 6.14 19.34 -18.15
C ASN A 2 4.99 18.33 -18.20
N ASN A 3 5.29 17.10 -18.63
CA ASN A 3 4.35 15.99 -18.53
C ASN A 3 4.46 15.39 -17.13
N THR A 4 3.36 15.41 -16.39
CA THR A 4 3.18 14.62 -15.17
C THR A 4 2.14 13.56 -15.46
N THR A 5 2.56 12.30 -15.53
CA THR A 5 1.68 11.14 -15.61
C THR A 5 0.58 11.25 -14.56
N LEU A 6 -0.70 11.08 -14.95
CA LEU A 6 -1.82 11.14 -14.01
C LEU A 6 -1.53 10.23 -12.81
N PRO A 7 -1.42 10.74 -11.57
CA PRO A 7 -0.90 9.96 -10.46
C PRO A 7 -1.73 8.71 -10.11
N ILE A 8 -3.01 8.67 -10.50
CA ILE A 8 -3.84 7.45 -10.47
C ILE A 8 -3.26 6.34 -11.37
N LEU A 9 -2.92 6.63 -12.63
CA LEU A 9 -2.35 5.65 -13.56
C LEU A 9 -0.98 5.13 -13.09
N ALA A 10 -0.13 6.03 -12.57
CA ALA A 10 1.15 5.67 -11.95
C ALA A 10 1.00 4.79 -10.69
N ARG A 11 -0.15 4.85 -10.01
CA ARG A 11 -0.48 3.93 -8.92
C ARG A 11 -1.09 2.63 -9.44
N LEU A 12 -1.94 2.65 -10.46
CA LEU A 12 -2.45 1.42 -11.08
C LEU A 12 -1.32 0.54 -11.64
N SER A 13 -0.30 1.13 -12.29
CA SER A 13 0.87 0.38 -12.76
C SER A 13 1.76 -0.14 -11.62
N SER A 14 1.67 0.41 -10.41
CA SER A 14 2.32 -0.17 -9.23
C SER A 14 1.67 -1.49 -8.74
N LEU A 15 0.43 -1.80 -9.16
CA LEU A 15 -0.15 -3.15 -9.02
C LEU A 15 0.41 -4.13 -10.05
N GLN A 16 0.75 -3.65 -11.26
CA GLN A 16 1.25 -4.49 -12.35
C GLN A 16 2.72 -4.92 -12.15
N ALA A 17 3.50 -4.15 -11.39
CA ALA A 17 4.94 -4.33 -11.22
C ALA A 17 5.34 -5.79 -10.93
N ASP A 18 6.26 -6.34 -11.73
CA ASP A 18 6.67 -7.75 -11.69
C ASP A 18 7.11 -8.21 -10.29
N ILE A 19 6.22 -8.90 -9.57
CA ILE A 19 6.53 -9.47 -8.26
C ILE A 19 7.29 -10.79 -8.45
N ARG A 20 8.62 -10.72 -8.33
CA ARG A 20 9.48 -11.91 -8.30
C ARG A 20 9.43 -12.58 -6.92
N VAL A 21 8.46 -13.47 -6.70
CA VAL A 21 8.41 -14.32 -5.48
C VAL A 21 9.39 -15.48 -5.57
N LEU A 22 10.04 -15.75 -4.45
CA LEU A 22 10.97 -16.87 -4.24
C LEU A 22 10.33 -17.95 -3.36
N PRO A 23 10.80 -19.22 -3.43
CA PRO A 23 10.35 -20.28 -2.54
C PRO A 23 10.39 -19.86 -1.07
N GLY A 24 9.26 -20.01 -0.37
CA GLY A 24 9.07 -19.50 1.00
C GLY A 24 8.31 -18.17 1.10
N GLY A 25 7.85 -17.59 -0.01
CA GLY A 25 6.99 -16.39 -0.01
C GLY A 25 7.76 -15.06 0.09
N ALA A 26 9.08 -15.07 -0.11
CA ALA A 26 9.88 -13.85 -0.14
C ALA A 26 9.73 -13.13 -1.48
N ARG A 27 9.25 -11.89 -1.48
CA ARG A 27 9.18 -11.00 -2.65
C ARG A 27 10.49 -10.24 -2.81
N VAL A 28 11.09 -10.23 -3.99
CA VAL A 28 12.13 -9.23 -4.34
C VAL A 28 11.47 -7.87 -4.51
N ILE A 29 12.02 -6.84 -3.87
CA ILE A 29 11.52 -5.45 -3.97
C ILE A 29 12.54 -4.48 -4.56
N ALA A 30 13.83 -4.81 -4.54
CA ALA A 30 14.85 -4.10 -5.29
C ALA A 30 15.80 -5.09 -5.97
N GLU A 31 16.10 -4.85 -7.23
CA GLU A 31 17.07 -5.59 -8.05
C GLU A 31 18.48 -4.99 -7.88
N ALA A 32 19.53 -5.70 -8.31
CA ALA A 32 20.90 -5.19 -8.24
C ALA A 32 21.16 -3.92 -9.10
N HIS A 33 20.23 -3.55 -9.99
CA HIS A 33 20.28 -2.32 -10.80
C HIS A 33 19.41 -1.17 -10.25
N ASP A 34 18.67 -1.36 -9.16
CA ASP A 34 17.87 -0.28 -8.57
C ASP A 34 18.76 0.83 -8.03
N ARG A 35 18.50 2.07 -8.50
CA ARG A 35 19.27 3.26 -8.09
C ARG A 35 19.00 3.66 -6.64
N ASN A 36 17.83 3.32 -6.10
CA ASN A 36 17.42 3.65 -4.74
C ASN A 36 16.62 2.49 -4.10
N PRO A 37 17.30 1.44 -3.60
CA PRO A 37 16.63 0.32 -2.91
C PRO A 37 15.98 0.74 -1.57
N VAL A 38 16.40 1.86 -0.95
CA VAL A 38 15.71 2.41 0.24
C VAL A 38 14.30 2.88 -0.14
N ALA A 39 14.13 3.52 -1.31
CA ALA A 39 12.81 3.91 -1.81
C ALA A 39 11.89 2.70 -2.04
N ARG A 40 12.43 1.57 -2.51
CA ARG A 40 11.68 0.31 -2.64
C ARG A 40 11.24 -0.26 -1.29
N LEU A 41 12.12 -0.22 -0.28
CA LEU A 41 11.80 -0.61 1.11
C LEU A 41 10.67 0.25 1.67
N LEU A 42 10.81 1.56 1.63
CA LEU A 42 9.80 2.50 2.12
C LEU A 42 8.48 2.35 1.36
N ARG A 43 8.52 2.12 0.04
CA ARG A 43 7.32 1.84 -0.76
C ARG A 43 6.55 0.60 -0.28
N ALA A 44 7.25 -0.52 -0.09
CA ALA A 44 6.63 -1.75 0.44
C ALA A 44 6.02 -1.57 1.85
N ALA A 45 6.64 -0.76 2.70
CA ALA A 45 6.07 -0.39 4.00
C ALA A 45 4.88 0.58 3.90
N ASN A 46 4.92 1.53 2.96
CA ASN A 46 3.85 2.50 2.71
C ASN A 46 2.60 1.88 2.06
N GLU A 47 2.75 0.77 1.34
CA GLU A 47 1.65 -0.06 0.81
C GLU A 47 1.03 -0.97 1.89
N THR A 48 1.75 -1.22 3.00
CA THR A 48 1.30 -2.13 4.05
C THR A 48 0.27 -1.49 4.97
N MET A 49 -1.00 -1.75 4.64
CA MET A 49 -2.17 -1.23 5.35
C MET A 49 -2.59 -2.07 6.55
N LEU A 50 -2.74 -3.38 6.37
CA LEU A 50 -3.06 -4.29 7.48
C LEU A 50 -1.83 -4.53 8.34
N ALA A 51 -2.05 -4.84 9.62
CA ALA A 51 -1.02 -5.18 10.59
C ALA A 51 -0.20 -6.41 10.12
N ARG A 52 1.03 -6.18 9.66
CA ARG A 52 1.98 -7.20 9.21
C ARG A 52 3.36 -7.01 9.85
N SER A 53 4.08 -8.09 10.04
CA SER A 53 5.53 -8.05 10.29
C SER A 53 6.24 -8.24 8.95
N LEU A 54 7.10 -7.30 8.58
CA LEU A 54 7.84 -7.28 7.32
C LEU A 54 9.32 -7.57 7.61
N GLU A 55 9.79 -8.77 7.29
CA GLU A 55 11.21 -9.13 7.35
C GLU A 55 11.89 -8.75 6.04
N PHE A 56 12.74 -7.72 6.09
CA PHE A 56 13.53 -7.27 4.96
C PHE A 56 14.92 -7.93 5.00
N VAL A 57 15.30 -8.60 3.92
CA VAL A 57 16.55 -9.37 3.83
C VAL A 57 17.40 -8.87 2.66
N SER A 58 18.60 -8.40 2.96
CA SER A 58 19.57 -7.93 1.96
C SER A 58 20.45 -9.07 1.47
N SER A 59 20.67 -9.16 0.17
CA SER A 59 21.65 -10.09 -0.44
C SER A 59 23.10 -9.82 -0.03
N ALA A 60 23.37 -8.72 0.69
CA ALA A 60 24.65 -8.49 1.36
C ALA A 60 24.82 -9.26 2.69
N GLY A 61 23.75 -9.82 3.26
CA GLY A 61 23.75 -10.56 4.54
C GLY A 61 22.95 -9.95 5.69
N PRO A 62 22.80 -8.61 5.82
CA PRO A 62 21.97 -8.03 6.87
C PRO A 62 20.46 -8.26 6.66
N ALA A 63 19.71 -8.32 7.75
CA ALA A 63 18.25 -8.45 7.78
C ALA A 63 17.63 -7.64 8.92
N LEU A 64 16.36 -7.27 8.76
CA LEU A 64 15.64 -6.34 9.65
C LEU A 64 14.12 -6.59 9.58
N THR A 65 13.46 -6.77 10.73
CA THR A 65 12.02 -7.04 10.79
C THR A 65 11.26 -5.89 11.45
N LEU A 66 10.30 -5.32 10.72
CA LEU A 66 9.47 -4.20 11.17
C LEU A 66 8.01 -4.63 11.30
N ASP A 67 7.38 -4.34 12.43
CA ASP A 67 5.92 -4.37 12.53
C ASP A 67 5.36 -3.10 11.89
N VAL A 68 4.42 -3.25 10.94
CA VAL A 68 3.89 -2.17 10.10
C VAL A 68 2.37 -2.25 10.04
N ALA A 69 1.69 -1.10 10.16
CA ALA A 69 0.25 -0.97 9.93
C ALA A 69 -0.11 0.45 9.48
N GLY A 70 -1.14 0.59 8.63
CA GLY A 70 -1.72 1.87 8.27
C GLY A 70 -0.75 2.88 7.66
N ARG A 71 0.29 2.41 6.95
CA ARG A 71 1.43 3.22 6.44
C ARG A 71 2.36 3.80 7.52
N ARG A 72 2.44 3.18 8.70
CA ARG A 72 3.36 3.53 9.81
C ARG A 72 4.23 2.35 10.21
N LEU A 73 5.51 2.62 10.49
CA LEU A 73 6.42 1.67 11.13
C LEU A 73 6.15 1.70 12.64
N LEU A 74 5.57 0.63 13.18
CA LEU A 74 5.15 0.57 14.58
C LEU A 74 6.34 0.32 15.50
N ARG A 75 7.18 -0.68 15.19
CA ARG A 75 8.39 -1.03 15.96
C ARG A 75 9.35 -1.90 15.17
N LEU A 76 10.62 -1.94 15.61
CA LEU A 76 11.63 -2.87 15.13
C LEU A 76 11.60 -4.14 16.00
N THR A 77 11.27 -5.29 15.41
CA THR A 77 11.13 -6.57 16.15
C THR A 77 12.36 -7.47 16.07
N ALA A 78 13.17 -7.34 15.02
CA ALA A 78 14.45 -8.03 14.88
C ALA A 78 15.43 -7.23 14.03
N SER A 79 16.73 -7.41 14.28
CA SER A 79 17.82 -6.88 13.45
C SER A 79 18.98 -7.86 13.48
N HIS A 80 19.58 -8.11 12.33
CA HIS A 80 20.70 -9.05 12.17
C HIS A 80 21.74 -8.47 11.21
N GLY A 81 23.00 -8.42 11.63
CA GLY A 81 24.10 -7.90 10.80
C GLY A 81 24.12 -6.37 10.62
N LEU A 82 23.25 -5.62 11.32
CA LEU A 82 23.25 -4.16 11.38
C LEU A 82 23.71 -3.70 12.77
N ALA A 83 24.56 -2.67 12.84
CA ALA A 83 24.99 -2.03 14.08
C ALA A 83 24.15 -0.77 14.38
N GLY A 84 24.00 -0.40 15.65
CA GLY A 84 23.19 0.75 16.06
C GLY A 84 21.69 0.45 16.15
N ALA A 85 21.30 -0.82 16.15
CA ALA A 85 19.90 -1.25 16.22
C ALA A 85 19.33 -1.22 17.64
N GLU A 86 20.17 -1.03 18.67
CA GLU A 86 19.82 -1.15 20.09
C GLU A 86 18.76 -0.12 20.51
N SER A 87 18.86 1.11 20.00
CA SER A 87 17.91 2.22 20.20
C SER A 87 16.50 1.87 19.71
N CYS A 88 16.42 1.31 18.50
CA CYS A 88 15.17 0.92 17.85
C CYS A 88 14.58 -0.40 18.41
N LEU A 89 15.42 -1.38 18.76
CA LEU A 89 15.00 -2.67 19.34
C LEU A 89 14.56 -2.55 20.80
N GLY A 90 15.10 -1.59 21.55
CA GLY A 90 14.76 -1.35 22.96
C GLY A 90 13.42 -0.61 23.17
N SER A 91 12.77 -0.15 22.10
CA SER A 91 11.58 0.69 22.17
C SER A 91 10.33 -0.11 21.76
N GLU A 92 9.30 -0.13 22.61
CA GLU A 92 8.04 -0.85 22.32
C GLU A 92 7.28 -0.28 21.11
N VAL A 93 7.50 1.01 20.83
CA VAL A 93 6.98 1.78 19.68
C VAL A 93 8.13 2.64 19.14
N LEU A 94 8.18 2.83 17.83
CA LEU A 94 9.09 3.77 17.17
C LEU A 94 8.47 5.17 17.15
N GLU A 95 9.13 6.11 17.82
CA GLU A 95 8.75 7.51 17.92
C GLU A 95 9.84 8.41 17.29
N ASP A 96 9.67 9.73 17.40
CA ASP A 96 10.48 10.73 16.68
C ASP A 96 11.95 10.75 17.14
N GLU A 97 12.23 10.21 18.33
CA GLU A 97 13.53 9.99 18.95
C GLU A 97 14.36 8.91 18.21
N GLN A 98 13.73 7.85 17.68
CA GLN A 98 14.45 6.76 17.01
C GLN A 98 14.59 6.96 15.49
N LYS A 99 13.99 7.99 14.90
CA LYS A 99 13.92 8.15 13.43
C LYS A 99 15.29 8.21 12.75
N ASP A 100 16.26 8.90 13.34
CA ASP A 100 17.61 9.06 12.76
C ASP A 100 18.39 7.73 12.78
N ASP A 101 18.26 6.94 13.85
CA ASP A 101 18.87 5.61 13.95
C ASP A 101 18.19 4.63 12.99
N LEU A 102 16.86 4.67 12.91
CA LEU A 102 16.11 3.88 11.94
C LEU A 102 16.50 4.19 10.49
N ILE A 103 16.66 5.46 10.13
CA ILE A 103 17.15 5.87 8.80
C ILE A 103 18.52 5.26 8.50
N LYS A 104 19.46 5.27 9.46
CA LYS A 104 20.78 4.63 9.30
C LYS A 104 20.66 3.12 9.08
N LEU A 105 19.78 2.44 9.82
CA LEU A 105 19.52 1.00 9.66
C LEU A 105 18.93 0.68 8.27
N LEU A 106 17.96 1.46 7.80
CA LEU A 106 17.36 1.27 6.46
C LEU A 106 18.38 1.49 5.34
N GLN A 107 19.22 2.51 5.45
CA GLN A 107 20.31 2.78 4.50
C GLN A 107 21.41 1.68 4.53
N ALA A 108 21.76 1.17 5.70
CA ALA A 108 22.76 0.11 5.86
C ALA A 108 22.27 -1.27 5.38
N LEU A 109 20.96 -1.51 5.41
CA LEU A 109 20.32 -2.70 4.88
C LEU A 109 20.19 -2.66 3.34
N ALA A 110 19.60 -1.57 2.85
CA ALA A 110 19.30 -1.35 1.43
C ALA A 110 20.48 -0.67 0.72
N VAL A 111 21.59 -1.41 0.59
CA VAL A 111 22.80 -0.95 -0.11
C VAL A 111 22.60 -1.03 -1.64
N PRO A 112 22.90 0.03 -2.42
CA PRO A 112 22.87 -0.02 -3.89
C PRO A 112 23.76 -1.13 -4.46
N GLY A 113 23.35 -1.71 -5.60
CA GLY A 113 24.06 -2.87 -6.19
C GLY A 113 23.77 -4.20 -5.50
N LYS A 114 22.73 -4.27 -4.64
CA LYS A 114 22.29 -5.47 -3.93
C LYS A 114 20.79 -5.68 -4.10
N GLU A 115 20.42 -6.94 -4.32
CA GLU A 115 19.03 -7.38 -4.27
C GLU A 115 18.51 -7.27 -2.83
N LEU A 116 17.31 -6.70 -2.66
CA LEU A 116 16.59 -6.60 -1.39
C LEU A 116 15.26 -7.36 -1.49
N ARG A 117 14.97 -8.17 -0.47
CA ARG A 117 13.76 -9.00 -0.37
C ARG A 117 12.91 -8.55 0.82
N VAL A 118 11.61 -8.85 0.77
CA VAL A 118 10.68 -8.75 1.90
C VAL A 118 9.89 -10.04 2.04
N ILE A 119 9.69 -10.50 3.28
CA ILE A 119 8.76 -11.56 3.67
C ILE A 119 7.68 -10.91 4.54
N SER A 120 6.40 -11.19 4.25
CA SER A 120 5.26 -10.63 4.99
C SER A 120 4.61 -11.69 5.87
N GLY A 121 4.53 -11.43 7.18
CA GLY A 121 3.95 -12.31 8.18
C GLY A 121 2.88 -11.62 9.04
N PRO A 122 2.13 -12.37 9.86
CA PRO A 122 1.29 -11.78 10.91
C PRO A 122 2.17 -11.12 11.99
N ILE A 123 1.69 -10.02 12.59
CA ILE A 123 2.34 -9.43 13.77
C ILE A 123 2.28 -10.42 14.96
N GLY A 124 3.37 -10.51 15.72
CA GLY A 124 3.46 -11.34 16.92
C GLY A 124 2.48 -10.91 18.03
N ARG A 125 2.16 -11.83 18.95
CA ARG A 125 1.29 -11.54 20.11
C ARG A 125 1.86 -10.35 20.90
N GLY A 126 1.06 -9.31 21.10
CA GLY A 126 1.48 -8.06 21.75
C GLY A 126 1.77 -6.89 20.81
N GLY A 127 1.30 -6.89 19.55
CA GLY A 127 1.38 -5.71 18.65
C GLY A 127 0.05 -5.17 18.12
N ALA A 128 -1.07 -5.85 18.33
CA ALA A 128 -2.34 -5.53 17.67
C ALA A 128 -3.03 -4.24 18.17
N GLU A 129 -2.63 -3.72 19.32
CA GLU A 129 -3.22 -2.54 19.98
C GLU A 129 -2.42 -1.25 19.76
N VAL A 130 -1.23 -1.34 19.15
CA VAL A 130 -0.36 -0.19 18.87
C VAL A 130 -0.83 0.52 17.59
N SER A 131 -1.39 1.73 17.72
CA SER A 131 -1.79 2.60 16.59
C SER A 131 -0.83 3.77 16.34
N VAL A 132 0.22 3.88 17.16
CA VAL A 132 1.29 4.90 17.09
C VAL A 132 2.55 4.26 16.48
N GLY A 133 3.44 5.07 15.92
CA GLY A 133 4.61 4.63 15.16
C GLY A 133 5.10 5.72 14.19
N LEU A 134 6.27 5.57 13.58
CA LEU A 134 6.79 6.55 12.63
C LEU A 134 6.02 6.50 11.28
N PRO A 135 5.50 7.63 10.75
CA PRO A 135 4.92 7.66 9.41
C PRO A 135 5.96 7.34 8.34
N VAL A 136 5.65 6.44 7.39
CA VAL A 136 6.60 6.10 6.32
C VAL A 136 6.88 7.30 5.40
N ALA A 137 5.90 8.18 5.19
CA ALA A 137 6.07 9.43 4.46
C ALA A 137 7.14 10.35 5.09
N LEU A 138 7.13 10.54 6.42
CA LEU A 138 8.12 11.35 7.13
C LEU A 138 9.56 10.87 6.87
N LEU A 139 9.77 9.55 6.82
CA LEU A 139 11.08 8.97 6.55
C LEU A 139 11.48 9.13 5.07
N ALA A 140 10.52 9.11 4.14
CA ALA A 140 10.75 9.39 2.74
C ALA A 140 11.09 10.88 2.49
N ASP A 141 10.38 11.80 3.13
CA ASP A 141 10.63 13.25 3.08
C ASP A 141 12.04 13.59 3.59
N LEU A 142 12.43 13.03 4.75
CA LEU A 142 13.78 13.18 5.34
C LEU A 142 14.89 12.59 4.46
N LEU A 143 14.55 11.70 3.54
CA LEU A 143 15.48 11.05 2.60
C LEU A 143 15.40 11.61 1.17
N LEU A 144 14.54 12.61 0.92
CA LEU A 144 14.24 13.16 -0.41
C LEU A 144 13.80 12.08 -1.42
N ILE A 145 13.00 11.11 -0.95
CA ILE A 145 12.48 9.98 -1.72
C ILE A 145 11.05 10.26 -2.15
N ASP A 146 10.81 10.30 -3.47
CA ASP A 146 9.45 10.24 -3.98
C ASP A 146 8.90 8.80 -3.92
N LEU A 147 7.86 8.60 -3.11
CA LEU A 147 7.14 7.33 -3.02
C LEU A 147 6.24 7.07 -4.25
N ASN A 148 6.08 8.03 -5.17
CA ASN A 148 5.26 7.93 -6.38
C ASN A 148 6.05 7.50 -7.63
N ASP A 149 7.34 7.80 -7.73
CA ASP A 149 8.20 7.54 -8.91
C ASP A 149 8.14 6.07 -9.41
N VAL A 150 7.59 5.86 -10.61
CA VAL A 150 7.65 4.60 -11.37
C VAL A 150 8.33 4.90 -12.71
N GLY A 151 9.28 4.06 -13.09
CA GLY A 151 10.14 4.28 -14.26
C GLY A 151 9.33 4.49 -15.55
N ALA A 152 9.65 5.57 -16.27
CA ALA A 152 8.76 6.15 -17.27
C ALA A 152 8.81 5.51 -18.67
N GLU A 153 7.67 5.56 -19.36
CA GLU A 153 7.52 5.80 -20.80
C GLU A 153 6.11 6.41 -21.10
N GLU A 154 5.93 7.07 -22.24
CA GLU A 154 4.82 7.99 -22.60
C GLU A 154 4.65 8.06 -24.15
N PRO A 155 3.68 8.80 -24.77
CA PRO A 155 2.56 9.64 -24.27
C PRO A 155 1.19 9.13 -24.84
N GLU A 156 0.06 9.83 -25.09
CA GLU A 156 -0.41 11.24 -24.99
C GLU A 156 -1.96 11.30 -25.07
N HIS A 157 -2.69 12.09 -24.25
CA HIS A 157 -3.93 12.83 -24.59
C HIS A 157 -4.43 13.74 -23.43
N GLU A 158 -5.37 14.66 -23.72
CA GLU A 158 -5.65 15.88 -22.93
C GLU A 158 -6.90 15.83 -22.01
N ALA A 159 -7.00 16.77 -21.05
CA ALA A 159 -8.05 16.87 -20.03
C ALA A 159 -8.52 18.33 -19.75
N GLY A 160 -9.56 18.54 -18.91
CA GLY A 160 -10.07 19.86 -18.51
C GLY A 160 -10.86 19.86 -17.19
N ASP A 161 -10.79 20.95 -16.41
CA ASP A 161 -11.01 20.97 -14.95
C ASP A 161 -12.02 22.04 -14.46
N VAL A 162 -12.93 21.70 -13.53
CA VAL A 162 -13.79 22.60 -12.73
C VAL A 162 -14.21 21.93 -11.39
N ALA A 163 -14.27 22.67 -10.27
CA ALA A 163 -14.41 22.12 -8.91
C ALA A 163 -15.70 22.53 -8.11
N SER A 164 -15.90 21.87 -6.95
CA SER A 164 -16.90 22.11 -5.85
C SER A 164 -18.33 21.57 -6.03
N PRO A 165 -19.15 21.35 -4.95
CA PRO A 165 -18.86 21.33 -3.50
C PRO A 165 -19.30 20.03 -2.76
N ALA A 166 -18.97 19.90 -1.46
CA ALA A 166 -19.28 18.72 -0.63
C ALA A 166 -20.63 18.78 0.15
N PRO A 167 -21.32 17.64 0.38
CA PRO A 167 -22.47 17.50 1.28
C PRO A 167 -22.24 16.60 2.52
N ASP A 168 -23.29 16.51 3.36
CA ASP A 168 -23.29 16.12 4.79
C ASP A 168 -23.09 14.61 5.13
N ARG A 169 -22.72 14.32 6.40
CA ARG A 169 -22.49 12.95 6.90
C ARG A 169 -23.72 12.32 7.55
N ALA A 170 -24.41 11.43 6.84
CA ALA A 170 -25.38 10.51 7.42
C ALA A 170 -24.73 9.20 7.90
N ALA A 171 -25.11 8.71 9.09
CA ALA A 171 -24.58 7.46 9.65
C ALA A 171 -25.33 6.23 9.10
N ILE A 172 -24.75 5.56 8.10
CA ILE A 172 -25.29 4.35 7.48
C ILE A 172 -25.09 3.12 8.40
N ARG A 173 -26.06 2.18 8.38
CA ARG A 173 -25.95 0.87 9.02
C ARG A 173 -25.74 -0.20 7.95
N PHE A 174 -24.70 -1.01 8.09
CA PHE A 174 -24.35 -2.05 7.13
C PHE A 174 -25.31 -3.24 7.18
N SER A 175 -25.59 -3.81 6.02
CA SER A 175 -26.50 -4.97 5.84
C SER A 175 -25.74 -6.30 5.78
N GLY A 176 -24.51 -6.29 5.29
CA GLY A 176 -23.49 -7.28 5.60
C GLY A 176 -23.06 -8.20 4.44
N ARG A 177 -21.73 -8.35 4.34
CA ARG A 177 -20.97 -9.39 3.59
C ARG A 177 -20.87 -9.25 2.07
N SER A 178 -21.34 -8.16 1.47
CA SER A 178 -21.00 -7.78 0.09
C SER A 178 -19.71 -6.95 0.05
N ILE A 179 -19.01 -6.88 -1.10
CA ILE A 179 -17.88 -5.93 -1.23
C ILE A 179 -18.38 -4.49 -1.38
N ALA A 180 -19.65 -4.32 -1.78
CA ALA A 180 -20.34 -3.04 -1.75
C ALA A 180 -20.59 -2.52 -0.32
N ASP A 181 -20.79 -3.38 0.69
CA ASP A 181 -20.82 -2.96 2.11
C ASP A 181 -19.45 -2.36 2.52
N PHE A 182 -18.34 -2.88 1.98
CA PHE A 182 -17.01 -2.33 2.24
C PHE A 182 -16.79 -0.95 1.61
N ALA A 183 -17.22 -0.76 0.35
CA ALA A 183 -17.24 0.56 -0.29
C ALA A 183 -18.05 1.57 0.52
N THR A 184 -19.29 1.19 0.86
CA THR A 184 -20.19 1.97 1.74
C THR A 184 -19.54 2.25 3.11
N GLY A 185 -18.72 1.33 3.62
CA GLY A 185 -18.02 1.42 4.90
C GLY A 185 -16.84 2.38 4.92
N ILE A 186 -16.17 2.59 3.78
CA ILE A 186 -15.19 3.67 3.60
C ILE A 186 -15.92 5.03 3.65
N GLY A 187 -17.14 5.08 3.09
CA GLY A 187 -18.00 6.26 3.12
C GLY A 187 -17.51 7.37 2.18
N PRO A 188 -17.85 8.64 2.44
CA PRO A 188 -17.78 9.73 1.45
C PRO A 188 -16.36 10.15 1.03
N VAL A 189 -15.30 9.54 1.57
CA VAL A 189 -13.93 9.72 1.05
C VAL A 189 -13.65 8.83 -0.16
N LEU A 190 -14.42 7.76 -0.39
CA LEU A 190 -14.33 6.92 -1.59
C LEU A 190 -15.01 7.64 -2.78
N VAL A 191 -14.27 8.48 -3.48
CA VAL A 191 -14.79 9.36 -4.54
C VAL A 191 -15.17 8.62 -5.82
N ALA A 192 -14.54 7.47 -6.10
CA ALA A 192 -14.93 6.57 -7.19
C ALA A 192 -14.61 5.12 -6.83
N TRP A 193 -15.45 4.17 -7.25
CA TRP A 193 -15.15 2.74 -7.14
C TRP A 193 -15.90 1.89 -8.17
N LEU A 194 -15.39 0.70 -8.47
CA LEU A 194 -16.16 -0.38 -9.07
C LEU A 194 -15.73 -1.76 -8.56
N SER A 195 -16.56 -2.76 -8.83
CA SER A 195 -16.26 -4.17 -8.59
C SER A 195 -16.39 -5.04 -9.85
N ARG A 196 -15.48 -6.00 -9.99
CA ARG A 196 -15.46 -7.05 -11.02
C ARG A 196 -15.53 -8.44 -10.40
N GLY A 197 -16.31 -9.31 -11.03
CA GLY A 197 -16.48 -10.72 -10.62
C GLY A 197 -17.40 -10.94 -9.41
N GLY A 198 -17.65 -12.22 -9.10
CA GLY A 198 -18.50 -12.66 -7.98
C GLY A 198 -19.97 -12.24 -8.10
N GLN A 199 -20.59 -11.78 -7.01
CA GLN A 199 -22.00 -11.37 -6.97
C GLN A 199 -22.22 -9.86 -7.17
N ASP A 200 -21.16 -9.05 -7.01
CA ASP A 200 -21.18 -7.59 -7.14
C ASP A 200 -20.57 -7.12 -8.48
N ASP A 201 -20.50 -7.97 -9.50
CA ASP A 201 -19.88 -7.65 -10.79
C ASP A 201 -20.56 -6.48 -11.50
N GLY A 202 -19.76 -5.55 -12.02
CA GLY A 202 -20.22 -4.37 -12.75
C GLY A 202 -20.90 -3.29 -11.91
N ARG A 203 -20.89 -3.41 -10.57
CA ARG A 203 -21.35 -2.34 -9.67
C ARG A 203 -20.28 -1.24 -9.58
N SER A 204 -20.68 0.02 -9.62
CA SER A 204 -19.78 1.18 -9.56
C SER A 204 -20.47 2.44 -9.05
N GLU A 205 -19.69 3.39 -8.55
CA GLU A 205 -20.15 4.70 -8.05
C GLU A 205 -19.03 5.75 -8.22
N GLY A 206 -19.41 7.03 -8.32
CA GLY A 206 -18.48 8.16 -8.51
C GLY A 206 -18.58 8.83 -9.89
N PRO A 207 -17.68 9.78 -10.21
CA PRO A 207 -17.62 10.41 -11.52
C PRO A 207 -17.30 9.41 -12.64
N GLU A 208 -18.06 9.42 -13.73
CA GLU A 208 -17.95 8.43 -14.82
C GLU A 208 -16.55 8.40 -15.47
N GLU A 209 -15.84 9.54 -15.52
CA GLU A 209 -14.45 9.62 -15.98
C GLU A 209 -13.50 8.76 -15.12
N MET A 210 -13.56 8.94 -13.78
CA MET A 210 -12.77 8.15 -12.85
C MET A 210 -13.18 6.67 -12.88
N VAL A 211 -14.49 6.39 -12.93
CA VAL A 211 -15.01 5.02 -13.04
C VAL A 211 -14.57 4.37 -14.35
N SER A 212 -14.52 5.09 -15.48
CA SER A 212 -13.98 4.56 -16.74
C SER A 212 -12.51 4.20 -16.59
N HIS A 213 -11.65 5.10 -16.11
CA HIS A 213 -10.23 4.78 -15.94
C HIS A 213 -9.97 3.56 -15.05
N LEU A 214 -10.75 3.37 -13.99
CA LEU A 214 -10.69 2.16 -13.16
C LEU A 214 -11.23 0.91 -13.88
N ARG A 215 -12.28 1.07 -14.69
CA ARG A 215 -12.97 0.01 -15.45
C ARG A 215 -12.10 -0.50 -16.59
N ASP A 216 -11.59 0.42 -17.40
CA ASP A 216 -10.73 0.16 -18.54
C ASP A 216 -9.45 -0.57 -18.08
N PHE A 217 -8.81 -0.08 -17.00
CA PHE A 217 -7.70 -0.78 -16.35
C PHE A 217 -8.09 -2.19 -15.85
N LEU A 218 -9.21 -2.34 -15.13
CA LEU A 218 -9.59 -3.67 -14.63
C LEU A 218 -10.00 -4.64 -15.74
N ASP A 219 -10.55 -4.17 -16.86
CA ASP A 219 -10.99 -5.03 -17.96
C ASP A 219 -9.79 -5.56 -18.77
N ASP A 220 -8.72 -4.78 -18.93
CA ASP A 220 -7.45 -5.23 -19.51
C ASP A 220 -6.61 -6.08 -18.52
N GLU A 221 -6.52 -5.66 -17.25
CA GLU A 221 -5.50 -6.16 -16.29
C GLU A 221 -6.05 -7.14 -15.23
N HIS A 222 -7.33 -7.55 -15.30
CA HIS A 222 -8.01 -8.36 -14.27
C HIS A 222 -7.18 -9.56 -13.77
N ALA A 223 -6.58 -10.30 -14.70
CA ALA A 223 -5.81 -11.51 -14.40
C ALA A 223 -4.48 -11.21 -13.72
N ALA A 224 -3.81 -10.11 -14.10
CA ALA A 224 -2.59 -9.65 -13.43
C ALA A 224 -2.92 -9.19 -12.00
N VAL A 225 -3.96 -8.36 -11.83
CA VAL A 225 -4.42 -7.90 -10.51
C VAL A 225 -4.81 -9.06 -9.60
N ILE A 226 -5.52 -10.08 -10.10
CA ILE A 226 -5.84 -11.28 -9.29
C ILE A 226 -4.56 -12.00 -8.84
N GLY A 227 -3.64 -12.30 -9.76
CA GLY A 227 -2.39 -12.98 -9.41
C GLY A 227 -1.57 -12.19 -8.40
N GLN A 228 -1.48 -10.86 -8.56
CA GLN A 228 -0.81 -9.95 -7.63
C GLN A 228 -1.45 -9.99 -6.22
N LEU A 229 -2.78 -10.05 -6.14
CA LEU A 229 -3.51 -10.20 -4.87
C LEU A 229 -3.29 -11.59 -4.23
N ASP A 230 -3.15 -12.66 -5.02
CA ASP A 230 -2.82 -14.01 -4.52
C ASP A 230 -1.41 -14.12 -3.94
N LEU A 231 -0.45 -13.34 -4.45
CA LEU A 231 0.89 -13.21 -3.89
C LEU A 231 0.91 -12.40 -2.58
N MET A 232 -0.21 -11.79 -2.18
CA MET A 232 -0.36 -10.97 -0.96
C MET A 232 -1.35 -11.54 0.07
N SER A 233 -2.10 -12.59 -0.28
CA SER A 233 -2.99 -13.33 0.62
C SER A 233 -2.28 -14.54 1.27
N ALA A 234 -2.98 -15.32 2.12
CA ALA A 234 -2.39 -16.49 2.77
C ALA A 234 -2.56 -17.77 1.93
N GLN A 235 -3.63 -17.85 1.15
CA GLN A 235 -3.89 -18.86 0.11
C GLN A 235 -4.44 -18.19 -1.16
N GLU A 236 -4.53 -18.93 -2.25
CA GLU A 236 -5.16 -18.48 -3.49
C GLU A 236 -6.66 -18.22 -3.25
N GLY A 237 -7.19 -17.09 -3.76
CA GLY A 237 -8.58 -16.66 -3.59
C GLY A 237 -8.94 -16.05 -2.22
N ASP A 238 -8.03 -16.06 -1.24
CA ASP A 238 -8.30 -15.54 0.11
C ASP A 238 -8.68 -14.03 0.12
N PRO A 239 -9.42 -13.57 1.15
CA PRO A 239 -9.72 -12.15 1.34
C PRO A 239 -8.45 -11.31 1.58
N VAL A 240 -8.33 -10.20 0.86
CA VAL A 240 -7.18 -9.28 0.95
C VAL A 240 -7.64 -7.85 0.68
N CYS A 241 -7.02 -6.89 1.37
CA CYS A 241 -7.24 -5.46 1.15
C CYS A 241 -5.88 -4.73 1.18
N LEU A 242 -5.59 -4.06 0.07
CA LEU A 242 -4.40 -3.25 -0.20
C LEU A 242 -4.84 -1.79 -0.39
N MET A 243 -4.00 -0.84 0.02
CA MET A 243 -4.19 0.55 -0.40
C MET A 243 -2.85 1.18 -0.76
N LEU A 244 -2.70 1.49 -2.04
CA LEU A 244 -1.55 2.15 -2.63
C LEU A 244 -1.46 3.58 -2.08
N GLY A 245 -0.25 4.13 -1.97
CA GLY A 245 0.03 5.38 -1.26
C GLY A 245 -0.81 6.59 -1.69
N VAL A 246 -0.99 7.56 -0.78
CA VAL A 246 -1.53 8.87 -1.14
C VAL A 246 -0.58 9.52 -2.16
N THR A 247 -1.12 10.13 -3.20
CA THR A 247 -0.36 11.02 -4.10
C THR A 247 -0.20 12.36 -3.40
N LEU A 248 1.04 12.86 -3.28
CA LEU A 248 1.30 14.14 -2.58
C LEU A 248 0.85 15.37 -3.37
N ILE A 249 0.46 15.18 -4.64
CA ILE A 249 0.05 16.23 -5.57
C ILE A 249 -1.48 16.39 -5.55
N ASP A 250 -2.22 15.33 -5.88
CA ASP A 250 -3.70 15.38 -5.96
C ASP A 250 -4.38 14.92 -4.65
N GLY A 251 -3.62 14.40 -3.69
CA GLY A 251 -4.15 13.87 -2.43
C GLY A 251 -4.83 12.50 -2.54
N HIS A 252 -4.87 11.83 -3.69
CA HIS A 252 -5.65 10.60 -3.86
C HIS A 252 -4.88 9.33 -3.43
N SER A 253 -5.57 8.39 -2.78
CA SER A 253 -5.12 7.00 -2.57
C SER A 253 -5.91 6.06 -3.49
N LEU A 254 -5.35 4.88 -3.82
CA LEU A 254 -6.11 3.79 -4.46
C LEU A 254 -6.27 2.61 -3.50
N VAL A 255 -7.51 2.15 -3.29
CA VAL A 255 -7.82 0.90 -2.58
C VAL A 255 -8.09 -0.22 -3.59
N CYS A 256 -7.50 -1.38 -3.36
CA CYS A 256 -7.78 -2.61 -4.09
C CYS A 256 -8.08 -3.72 -3.08
N ALA A 257 -9.23 -4.36 -3.18
CA ALA A 257 -9.68 -5.38 -2.23
C ALA A 257 -10.31 -6.57 -2.95
N ARG A 258 -10.27 -7.75 -2.34
CA ARG A 258 -10.90 -8.97 -2.84
C ARG A 258 -11.65 -9.68 -1.74
N LEU A 259 -12.89 -10.07 -2.02
CA LEU A 259 -13.75 -10.86 -1.12
C LEU A 259 -14.65 -11.78 -1.97
N HIS A 260 -14.77 -13.05 -1.59
CA HIS A 260 -15.68 -14.03 -2.20
C HIS A 260 -15.60 -14.14 -3.75
N GLY A 261 -14.43 -13.89 -4.34
CA GLY A 261 -14.23 -13.91 -5.80
C GLY A 261 -14.65 -12.63 -6.54
N THR A 262 -15.06 -11.58 -5.83
CA THR A 262 -15.16 -10.22 -6.36
C THR A 262 -13.88 -9.44 -6.02
N VAL A 263 -13.33 -8.73 -7.01
CA VAL A 263 -12.31 -7.68 -6.82
C VAL A 263 -13.01 -6.32 -6.83
N LEU A 264 -12.65 -5.43 -5.91
CA LEU A 264 -13.02 -4.02 -5.90
C LEU A 264 -11.78 -3.15 -6.07
N LEU A 265 -11.90 -2.10 -6.87
CA LEU A 265 -10.89 -1.07 -7.05
C LEU A 265 -11.56 0.30 -6.89
N GLY A 266 -10.91 1.23 -6.18
CA GLY A 266 -11.48 2.55 -5.94
C GLY A 266 -10.46 3.62 -5.59
N VAL A 267 -10.84 4.88 -5.85
CA VAL A 267 -10.10 6.09 -5.52
C VAL A 267 -10.64 6.68 -4.23
N ILE A 268 -9.75 6.98 -3.28
CA ILE A 268 -10.08 7.64 -2.01
C ILE A 268 -9.42 9.02 -1.97
N GLU A 269 -10.18 10.06 -1.65
CA GLU A 269 -9.68 11.38 -1.33
C GLU A 269 -8.88 11.35 -0.01
N GLY A 270 -7.66 11.85 -0.05
CA GLY A 270 -6.78 12.00 1.10
C GLY A 270 -6.19 10.68 1.64
N GLY A 271 -5.85 10.74 2.94
CA GLY A 271 -5.33 9.62 3.71
C GLY A 271 -6.42 8.63 4.14
N GLY A 272 -6.99 7.89 3.17
CA GLY A 272 -8.08 6.91 3.39
C GLY A 272 -7.82 5.79 4.42
N SER A 273 -6.61 5.68 4.97
CA SER A 273 -6.11 4.57 5.78
C SER A 273 -7.05 4.12 6.87
N GLN A 274 -7.55 5.03 7.71
CA GLN A 274 -8.39 4.67 8.85
C GLN A 274 -9.82 4.29 8.43
N ALA A 275 -10.36 4.91 7.37
CA ALA A 275 -11.68 4.56 6.84
C ALA A 275 -11.68 3.15 6.25
N ALA A 276 -10.74 2.87 5.33
CA ALA A 276 -10.59 1.54 4.73
C ALA A 276 -10.27 0.45 5.77
N LEU A 277 -9.38 0.71 6.72
CA LEU A 277 -9.03 -0.27 7.75
C LEU A 277 -10.17 -0.51 8.76
N SER A 278 -11.00 0.50 9.06
CA SER A 278 -12.21 0.35 9.87
C SER A 278 -13.28 -0.45 9.12
N ALA A 279 -13.56 -0.10 7.86
CA ALA A 279 -14.51 -0.78 7.00
C ALA A 279 -14.15 -2.27 6.80
N TRP A 280 -12.87 -2.55 6.52
CA TRP A 280 -12.38 -3.92 6.34
C TRP A 280 -12.49 -4.75 7.63
N ARG A 281 -12.17 -4.16 8.79
CA ARG A 281 -12.36 -4.82 10.09
C ARG A 281 -13.84 -5.09 10.41
N GLY A 282 -14.75 -4.18 10.04
CA GLY A 282 -16.19 -4.38 10.20
C GLY A 282 -16.79 -5.43 9.26
N LEU A 283 -16.16 -5.65 8.09
CA LEU A 283 -16.54 -6.66 7.10
C LEU A 283 -16.09 -8.08 7.48
N MET A 284 -14.94 -8.18 8.17
CA MET A 284 -14.27 -9.43 8.53
C MET A 284 -14.62 -9.95 9.94
N ALA A 285 -15.69 -9.43 10.56
CA ALA A 285 -16.15 -9.76 11.92
C ALA A 285 -17.43 -10.61 11.94
#